data_AF-A0A225UEM4-F1
#
_entry.id   AF-A0A225UEM4-F1
#
_cell.length_a   1.000
_cell.length_b   1.000
_cell.length_c   1.000
_cell.angle_alpha   90.00
_cell.angle_beta   90.00
_cell.angle_gamma   90.00
#
_symmetry.space_group_name_H-M   'P 1'
#
loop_
_entity.id
_entity.type
_entity.pdbx_description
1 polymer ?
#
loop_
_entity_poly.entity_id
_entity_poly.type
_entity_poly.pdbx_seq_one_letter_code
_entity_poly.pdbx_strand_id
1 'polypeptide(L)'
;MTELIPKNLTSALASVSDAVCSAPIVAEALAALPALPFGFPSKFLAVAGAAALGYYVDQKLLISSDLYHSGMQAVALLQAKRHARNGTLLPDLFEQSVGQWPHKPCMQFGRRVLSFRQVDEAANRVAHWGLQ
;
A
#
# COMPACT_ATOMS: atom_id res chain seq x y z
N MET A 1 -7.88 16.85 28.88
CA MET A 1 -7.12 15.83 28.12
C MET A 1 -7.05 16.27 26.65
N THR A 2 -6.30 17.33 26.34
CA THR A 2 -6.27 17.93 25.00
C THR A 2 -4.94 18.65 24.79
N GLU A 3 -3.84 17.93 24.65
CA GLU A 3 -2.55 18.47 24.23
C GLU A 3 -1.76 17.28 23.67
N LEU A 4 -1.82 17.06 22.35
CA LEU A 4 -0.89 16.19 21.61
C LEU A 4 -1.04 16.42 20.11
N ILE A 5 -0.98 17.69 19.71
CA ILE A 5 -0.56 18.04 18.35
C ILE A 5 0.79 18.74 18.53
N PRO A 6 1.91 18.11 18.12
CA PRO A 6 3.23 18.68 18.35
C PRO A 6 3.32 20.03 17.64
N LYS A 7 3.77 21.06 18.37
CA LYS A 7 3.89 22.46 17.90
C LYS A 7 4.65 22.60 16.56
N ASN A 8 5.51 21.64 16.26
CA ASN A 8 6.28 21.54 15.02
C ASN A 8 5.43 21.12 13.80
N LEU A 9 4.38 20.32 13.99
CA LEU A 9 3.46 19.96 12.91
C LEU A 9 2.54 21.13 12.59
N THR A 10 2.08 21.88 13.59
CA THR A 10 1.27 23.09 13.35
C THR A 10 2.04 24.17 12.60
N SER A 11 3.34 24.37 12.89
CA SER A 11 4.16 25.35 12.16
C SER A 11 4.53 24.87 10.76
N ALA A 12 4.81 23.57 10.58
CA ALA A 12 5.03 22.98 9.27
C ALA A 12 3.76 23.04 8.39
N LEU A 13 2.61 22.71 8.96
CA LEU A 13 1.31 22.82 8.28
C LEU A 13 0.95 24.27 7.97
N ALA A 14 1.29 25.23 8.84
CA ALA A 14 1.11 26.66 8.57
C ALA A 14 2.03 27.14 7.44
N SER A 15 3.31 26.74 7.43
CA SER A 15 4.25 27.07 6.35
C SER A 15 3.85 26.46 5.01
N VAL A 16 3.38 25.21 5.01
CA VAL A 16 2.85 24.56 3.82
C VAL A 16 1.53 25.22 3.40
N SER A 17 0.66 25.61 4.34
CA SER A 17 -0.57 26.35 4.03
C SER A 17 -0.28 27.72 3.42
N ASP A 18 0.72 28.46 3.91
CA ASP A 18 1.09 29.76 3.37
C ASP A 18 1.74 29.62 1.97
N ALA A 19 2.54 28.58 1.76
CA ALA A 19 3.12 28.24 0.45
C ALA A 19 2.05 27.77 -0.56
N VAL A 20 1.03 27.05 -0.10
CA VAL A 20 -0.09 26.57 -0.93
C VAL A 20 -1.06 27.71 -1.25
N CYS A 21 -1.37 28.60 -0.30
CA CYS A 21 -2.20 29.79 -0.53
C CYS A 21 -1.56 30.82 -1.46
N SER A 22 -0.23 30.87 -1.54
CA SER A 22 0.51 31.75 -2.44
C SER A 22 0.70 31.17 -3.86
N ALA A 23 0.32 29.89 -4.07
CA ALA A 23 0.28 29.31 -5.40
C ALA A 23 -0.91 29.88 -6.21
N PRO A 24 -0.69 30.39 -7.43
CA PRO A 24 -1.73 31.09 -8.21
C PRO A 24 -2.95 30.19 -8.51
N ILE A 25 -2.72 28.89 -8.66
CA ILE A 25 -3.74 27.87 -8.91
C ILE A 25 -4.74 27.75 -7.74
N VAL A 26 -4.28 27.98 -6.51
CA VAL A 26 -5.10 27.85 -5.29
C VAL A 26 -5.93 29.11 -5.05
N ALA A 27 -5.38 30.29 -5.33
CA ALA A 27 -6.11 31.56 -5.24
C ALA A 27 -7.31 31.59 -6.20
N GLU A 28 -7.13 31.06 -7.41
CA GLU A 28 -8.18 30.99 -8.44
C GLU A 28 -9.25 29.93 -8.09
N ALA A 29 -8.83 28.77 -7.55
CA ALA A 29 -9.74 27.73 -7.07
C ALA A 29 -10.56 28.16 -5.84
N LEU A 30 -9.98 28.98 -4.95
CA LEU A 30 -10.68 29.53 -3.79
C LEU A 30 -11.69 30.62 -4.20
N ALA A 31 -11.40 31.37 -5.27
CA ALA A 31 -12.30 32.38 -5.82
C ALA A 31 -13.48 31.79 -6.60
N ALA A 32 -13.35 30.55 -7.09
CA ALA A 32 -14.41 29.83 -7.81
C ALA A 32 -15.37 29.04 -6.89
N LEU A 33 -15.10 28.98 -5.58
CA LEU A 33 -15.98 28.33 -4.60
C LEU A 33 -17.20 29.24 -4.30
N PRO A 34 -18.45 28.75 -4.45
CA PRO A 34 -19.62 29.54 -4.09
C PRO A 34 -19.55 29.88 -2.59
N ALA A 35 -19.68 31.17 -2.27
CA ALA A 35 -19.63 31.68 -0.91
C ALA A 35 -20.68 30.96 -0.03
N LEU A 36 -20.21 30.01 0.79
CA LEU A 36 -21.06 29.31 1.74
C LEU A 36 -21.43 30.26 2.90
N PRO A 37 -22.70 30.27 3.36
CA PRO A 37 -23.26 31.34 4.18
C PRO A 37 -22.87 31.31 5.67
N PHE A 38 -21.70 30.75 6.02
CA PHE A 38 -21.28 30.65 7.42
C PHE A 38 -19.84 31.16 7.61
N GLY A 39 -19.67 32.07 8.57
CA GLY A 39 -18.43 32.78 8.86
C GLY A 39 -17.33 31.90 9.43
N PHE A 40 -16.70 31.10 8.57
CA PHE A 40 -15.50 30.34 8.91
C PHE A 40 -14.25 31.19 8.64
N PRO A 41 -13.21 31.12 9.49
CA PRO A 41 -11.95 31.80 9.23
C PRO A 41 -11.34 31.26 7.93
N SER A 42 -10.82 32.15 7.08
CA SER A 42 -10.28 31.83 5.74
C SER A 42 -9.24 30.70 5.74
N LYS A 43 -8.47 30.57 6.83
CA LYS A 43 -7.47 29.50 7.02
C LYS A 43 -8.10 28.10 7.04
N PHE A 44 -9.28 27.94 7.63
CA PHE A 44 -9.98 26.65 7.66
C PHE A 44 -10.57 26.29 6.29
N LEU A 45 -11.05 27.29 5.53
CA LEU A 45 -11.52 27.11 4.16
C LEU A 45 -10.39 26.68 3.22
N ALA A 46 -9.20 27.26 3.37
CA ALA A 46 -8.03 26.86 2.59
C ALA A 46 -7.61 25.41 2.88
N VAL A 47 -7.57 25.01 4.15
CA VAL A 47 -7.24 23.63 4.55
C VAL A 47 -8.30 22.64 4.05
N ALA A 48 -9.59 22.96 4.21
CA ALA A 48 -10.67 22.12 3.73
C ALA A 48 -10.67 22.00 2.20
N GLY A 49 -10.41 23.10 1.49
CA GLY A 49 -10.30 23.12 0.03
C GLY A 49 -9.10 22.31 -0.47
N ALA A 50 -7.93 22.44 0.17
CA ALA A 50 -6.75 21.65 -0.15
C ALA A 50 -6.96 20.14 0.12
N ALA A 51 -7.62 19.78 1.22
CA ALA A 51 -7.97 18.39 1.53
C ALA A 51 -8.99 17.82 0.54
N ALA A 52 -10.01 18.59 0.17
CA ALA A 52 -11.03 18.18 -0.79
C ALA A 52 -10.45 18.00 -2.20
N LEU A 53 -9.57 18.91 -2.64
CA LEU A 53 -8.85 18.77 -3.91
C LEU A 53 -7.88 17.59 -3.88
N GLY A 54 -7.14 17.40 -2.78
CA GLY A 54 -6.29 16.23 -2.59
C GLY A 54 -7.06 14.91 -2.69
N TYR A 55 -8.21 14.83 -2.02
CA TYR A 55 -9.10 13.66 -2.07
C TYR A 55 -9.70 13.43 -3.46
N TYR A 56 -10.13 14.50 -4.14
CA TYR A 56 -10.68 14.41 -5.49
C TYR A 56 -9.62 13.97 -6.51
N VAL A 57 -8.40 14.49 -6.41
CA VAL A 57 -7.26 14.11 -7.26
C VAL A 57 -6.85 12.66 -7.00
N ASP A 58 -6.81 12.21 -5.75
CA ASP A 58 -6.56 10.81 -5.39
C ASP A 58 -7.65 9.88 -5.96
N GLN A 59 -8.94 10.24 -5.82
CA GLN A 59 -10.07 9.47 -6.32
C GLN A 59 -10.11 9.40 -7.86
N LYS A 60 -9.73 10.47 -8.57
CA LYS A 60 -9.77 10.53 -10.04
C LYS A 60 -8.55 9.95 -10.72
N LEU A 61 -7.37 10.03 -10.12
CA LEU A 61 -6.14 9.60 -10.77
C LEU A 61 -5.83 8.12 -10.58
N LEU A 62 -6.47 7.42 -9.62
CA LEU A 62 -6.19 6.02 -9.28
C LEU A 62 -4.69 5.72 -9.01
N ILE A 63 -3.86 6.76 -8.85
CA ILE A 63 -2.41 6.64 -8.67
C ILE A 63 -2.11 5.87 -7.39
N SER A 64 -2.91 6.07 -6.33
CA SER A 64 -2.74 5.35 -5.06
C SER A 64 -2.95 3.85 -5.21
N SER A 65 -3.88 3.39 -6.03
CA SER A 65 -4.08 1.96 -6.26
C SER A 65 -2.89 1.33 -6.98
N ASP A 66 -2.35 2.03 -8.00
CA ASP A 66 -1.22 1.52 -8.78
C ASP A 66 0.10 1.61 -7.99
N LEU A 67 0.30 2.68 -7.20
CA LEU A 67 1.41 2.80 -6.26
C LEU A 67 1.31 1.80 -5.10
N TYR A 68 0.10 1.48 -4.63
CA TYR A 68 -0.10 0.49 -3.58
C TYR A 68 0.23 -0.91 -4.10
N HIS A 69 -0.24 -1.25 -5.30
CA HIS A 69 0.05 -2.55 -5.90
C HIS A 69 1.54 -2.70 -6.28
N SER A 70 2.12 -1.66 -6.90
CA SER A 70 3.55 -1.59 -7.23
C SER A 70 4.43 -1.60 -5.97
N GLY A 71 4.03 -0.88 -4.92
CA GLY A 71 4.73 -0.86 -3.63
C GLY A 71 4.77 -2.23 -2.97
N MET A 72 3.66 -2.98 -3.03
CA MET A 72 3.61 -4.36 -2.53
C MET A 72 4.55 -5.30 -3.30
N GLN A 73 4.67 -5.14 -4.62
CA GLN A 73 5.63 -5.89 -5.43
C GLN A 73 7.08 -5.56 -5.02
N ALA A 74 7.39 -4.28 -4.80
CA ALA A 74 8.71 -3.86 -4.34
C ALA A 74 9.06 -4.47 -2.96
N VAL A 75 8.10 -4.48 -2.03
CA VAL A 75 8.26 -5.13 -0.72
C VAL A 75 8.50 -6.64 -0.87
N ALA A 76 7.73 -7.31 -1.73
CA ALA A 76 7.90 -8.74 -2.00
C ALA A 76 9.30 -9.05 -2.57
N LEU A 77 9.81 -8.23 -3.49
CA LEU A 77 11.15 -8.37 -4.05
C LEU A 77 12.25 -8.15 -3.00
N LEU A 78 12.09 -7.19 -2.09
CA LEU A 78 13.02 -6.96 -0.99
C LEU A 78 13.04 -8.15 -0.02
N GLN A 79 11.88 -8.72 0.30
CA GLN A 79 11.77 -9.93 1.11
C GLN A 79 12.45 -11.12 0.43
N ALA A 80 12.19 -11.34 -0.87
CA ALA A 80 12.84 -12.39 -1.63
C ALA A 80 14.37 -12.24 -1.63
N LYS A 81 14.89 -11.02 -1.82
CA LYS A 81 16.34 -10.74 -1.71
C LYS A 81 16.89 -11.04 -0.31
N ARG A 82 16.11 -10.77 0.74
CA ARG A 82 16.51 -11.07 2.12
C ARG A 82 16.59 -12.58 2.37
N HIS A 83 15.62 -13.35 1.90
CA HIS A 83 15.64 -14.81 1.98
C HIS A 83 16.85 -15.39 1.25
N ALA A 84 17.12 -14.92 0.03
CA ALA A 84 18.30 -15.33 -0.74
C ALA A 84 19.63 -15.00 -0.01
N ARG A 85 19.73 -13.82 0.63
CA ARG A 85 20.90 -13.46 1.45
C ARG A 85 21.08 -14.36 2.67
N ASN A 86 19.97 -14.83 3.25
CA ASN A 86 19.99 -15.73 4.39
C ASN A 86 20.21 -17.20 3.98
N GLY A 87 20.36 -17.49 2.68
CA GLY A 87 20.49 -18.85 2.17
C GLY A 87 19.20 -19.65 2.18
N THR A 88 18.05 -19.03 2.47
CA THR A 88 16.75 -19.70 2.43
C THR A 88 16.30 -19.85 0.99
N LEU A 89 16.11 -21.08 0.55
CA LEU A 89 15.64 -21.41 -0.79
C LEU A 89 14.11 -21.51 -0.82
N LEU A 90 13.56 -21.51 -2.04
CA LEU A 90 12.11 -21.66 -2.23
C LEU A 90 11.57 -23.00 -1.66
N PRO A 91 12.25 -24.15 -1.82
CA PRO A 91 11.81 -25.41 -1.22
C PRO A 91 11.71 -25.32 0.31
N ASP A 92 12.68 -24.67 0.98
CA ASP A 92 12.68 -24.53 2.45
C ASP A 92 11.43 -23.79 2.97
N LEU A 93 11.04 -22.71 2.27
CA LEU A 93 9.81 -21.96 2.59
C LEU A 93 8.54 -22.79 2.34
N PHE A 94 8.60 -23.67 1.32
CA PHE A 94 7.50 -24.56 1.00
C PHE A 94 7.35 -25.67 2.05
N GLU A 95 8.46 -26.31 2.45
CA GLU A 95 8.49 -27.32 3.53
C GLU A 95 7.96 -26.75 4.84
N GLN A 96 8.35 -25.51 5.20
CA GLN A 96 7.81 -24.82 6.37
C GLN A 96 6.29 -24.64 6.29
N SER A 97 5.76 -24.32 5.10
CA SER A 97 4.33 -24.14 4.85
C SER A 97 3.57 -25.47 4.91
N VAL A 98 4.16 -26.55 4.40
CA VAL A 98 3.63 -27.92 4.50
C VAL A 98 3.55 -28.37 5.96
N GLY A 99 4.57 -28.06 6.76
CA GLY A 99 4.60 -28.36 8.19
C GLY A 99 3.51 -27.64 8.99
N GLN A 100 3.20 -26.39 8.63
CA GLN A 100 2.16 -25.62 9.32
C GLN A 100 0.74 -25.99 8.88
N TRP A 101 0.51 -26.28 7.59
CA TRP A 101 -0.84 -26.44 7.03
C TRP A 101 -0.93 -27.59 6.00
N PRO A 102 -0.68 -28.86 6.41
CA PRO A 102 -0.53 -29.97 5.46
C PRO A 102 -1.79 -30.29 4.65
N HIS A 103 -2.97 -30.06 5.25
CA HIS A 103 -4.28 -30.38 4.65
C HIS A 103 -4.90 -29.21 3.88
N LYS A 104 -4.27 -28.03 3.90
CA LYS A 104 -4.83 -26.84 3.26
C LYS A 104 -4.68 -26.95 1.73
N PRO A 105 -5.72 -26.59 0.94
CA PRO A 105 -5.61 -26.57 -0.51
C PRO A 105 -4.55 -25.53 -0.92
N CYS A 106 -3.57 -25.97 -1.69
CA CYS A 106 -2.45 -25.16 -2.17
C CYS A 106 -2.60 -24.79 -3.63
N MET A 107 -2.97 -25.77 -4.47
CA MET A 107 -2.98 -25.60 -5.92
C MET A 107 -4.22 -26.24 -6.53
N GLN A 108 -4.86 -25.55 -7.46
CA GLN A 108 -6.00 -26.06 -8.21
C GLN A 108 -5.64 -26.19 -9.69
N PHE A 109 -5.71 -27.42 -10.20
CA PHE A 109 -5.56 -27.74 -11.61
C PHE A 109 -6.90 -28.19 -12.17
N GLY A 110 -7.65 -27.24 -12.75
CA GLY A 110 -9.00 -27.47 -13.26
C GLY A 110 -9.93 -27.95 -12.14
N ARG A 111 -10.36 -29.22 -12.23
CA ARG A 111 -11.23 -29.87 -11.23
C ARG A 111 -10.49 -30.51 -10.06
N ARG A 112 -9.15 -30.62 -10.12
CA ARG A 112 -8.34 -31.23 -9.07
C ARG A 112 -7.82 -30.14 -8.14
N VAL A 113 -7.97 -30.35 -6.85
CA VAL A 113 -7.39 -29.51 -5.80
C VAL A 113 -6.36 -30.35 -5.07
N LEU A 114 -5.13 -29.84 -4.99
CA LEU A 114 -4.02 -30.48 -4.32
C LEU A 114 -3.73 -29.74 -3.02
N SER A 115 -3.57 -30.49 -1.93
CA SER A 115 -3.12 -29.92 -0.65
C SER A 115 -1.62 -29.63 -0.68
N PHE A 116 -1.12 -28.80 0.25
CA PHE A 116 0.31 -28.53 0.40
C PHE A 116 1.14 -29.82 0.43
N ARG A 117 0.72 -30.82 1.23
CA ARG A 117 1.40 -32.13 1.29
C ARG A 117 1.42 -32.87 -0.04
N GLN A 118 0.32 -32.88 -0.78
CA GLN A 118 0.24 -33.60 -2.06
C GLN A 118 1.11 -32.95 -3.14
N VAL A 119 1.22 -31.63 -3.13
CA VAL A 119 2.11 -30.88 -4.02
C VAL A 119 3.57 -31.19 -3.69
N ASP A 120 3.93 -31.19 -2.41
CA ASP A 120 5.29 -31.51 -1.95
C ASP A 120 5.73 -32.92 -2.37
N GLU A 121 4.89 -33.91 -2.10
CA GLU A 121 5.13 -35.31 -2.51
C GLU A 121 5.28 -35.43 -4.04
N ALA A 122 4.50 -34.67 -4.82
CA ALA A 122 4.62 -34.66 -6.27
C ALA A 122 5.91 -33.99 -6.76
N ALA A 123 6.29 -32.86 -6.16
CA ALA A 123 7.52 -32.15 -6.48
C ALA A 123 8.75 -33.02 -6.18
N ASN A 124 8.79 -33.67 -5.01
CA ASN A 124 9.87 -34.56 -4.62
C ASN A 124 10.01 -35.75 -5.57
N ARG A 125 8.89 -36.35 -6.01
CA ARG A 125 8.94 -37.41 -7.04
C ARG A 125 9.55 -36.94 -8.36
N VAL A 126 9.19 -35.75 -8.82
CA VAL A 126 9.75 -35.18 -10.06
C VAL A 126 11.23 -34.86 -9.89
N ALA A 127 11.64 -34.34 -8.73
CA ALA A 127 13.04 -34.06 -8.43
C ALA A 127 13.88 -35.34 -8.44
N HIS A 128 13.40 -36.43 -7.83
CA HIS A 128 14.07 -37.73 -7.88
C HIS A 128 14.17 -38.29 -9.30
N TRP A 129 13.13 -38.09 -10.13
CA TRP A 129 13.17 -38.49 -11.53
C TRP A 129 14.19 -37.70 -12.35
N GLY A 130 14.32 -36.39 -12.12
CA GLY A 130 15.25 -35.53 -12.86
C GLY A 130 16.71 -35.60 -12.41
N LEU A 131 17.01 -36.28 -11.30
CA LEU A 131 18.37 -36.48 -10.77
C LEU A 131 18.99 -37.83 -11.19
N GLN A 132 18.24 -38.69 -11.89
CA GLN A 132 18.74 -39.94 -12.51
C GLN A 132 19.30 -39.68 -13.90
#